data_AF-A0A151R9J2-F1
#
_entry.id   AF-A0A151R9J2-F1
#
_cell.length_a   1.000
_cell.length_b   1.000
_cell.length_c   1.000
_cell.angle_alpha   90.00
_cell.angle_beta   90.00
_cell.angle_gamma   90.00
#
_symmetry.space_group_name_H-M   'P 1'
#
loop_
_entity.id
_entity.type
_entity.pdbx_description
1 polymer ?
#
loop_
_entity_poly.entity_id
_entity_poly.type
_entity_poly.pdbx_seq_one_letter_code
_entity_poly.pdbx_strand_id
1 'polypeptide(L)'
;MSTTKNFEGMDDNLEELIRDVGEENFKKARVYDTLKSDFEQPLYPGCSMFTRLSGTLRLFSLKARNGWTDKSFTEFLELLKEMLPEDNTLPNHNYEAKKILWPMGLEYKKIHTCPNDCVLYTNDFATLKVCPTCVLSLFKKKIDESSGEEEIEGPPAKVLWCLPIIPRFKRLFAINS
;
A
#
# COMPACT_ATOMS: atom_id res chain seq x y z
N MET A 1 -24.05 33.57 -47.69
CA MET A 1 -24.34 33.98 -46.31
C MET A 1 -24.68 32.70 -45.55
N SER A 2 -23.65 31.98 -45.11
CA SER A 2 -23.14 31.99 -43.72
C SER A 2 -24.23 31.44 -42.78
N THR A 3 -24.06 30.28 -42.14
CA THR A 3 -23.14 30.13 -41.00
C THR A 3 -22.77 28.65 -40.81
N THR A 4 -21.49 28.32 -40.93
CA THR A 4 -20.88 27.15 -40.29
C THR A 4 -20.80 27.44 -38.79
N LYS A 5 -21.56 26.70 -37.96
CA LYS A 5 -21.33 26.71 -36.51
C LYS A 5 -20.17 25.77 -36.21
N ASN A 6 -19.15 26.36 -35.61
CA ASN A 6 -17.95 25.73 -35.07
C ASN A 6 -18.32 24.55 -34.16
N PHE A 7 -17.75 23.37 -34.45
CA PHE A 7 -17.57 22.29 -33.49
C PHE A 7 -16.18 22.48 -32.85
N GLU A 8 -16.09 23.42 -31.92
CA GLU A 8 -14.98 23.51 -30.97
C GLU A 8 -15.57 23.19 -29.60
N GLY A 9 -15.08 22.13 -28.95
CA GLY A 9 -15.52 21.77 -27.59
C GLY A 9 -15.58 20.29 -27.25
N MET A 10 -14.78 19.42 -27.89
CA MET A 10 -14.72 18.00 -27.54
C MET A 10 -13.29 17.44 -27.61
N ASP A 11 -12.31 18.24 -27.17
CA ASP A 11 -10.90 17.83 -27.09
C ASP A 11 -10.38 17.89 -25.65
N ASP A 12 -10.83 18.88 -24.87
CA ASP A 12 -10.41 19.10 -23.47
C ASP A 12 -10.74 17.94 -22.51
N ASN A 13 -11.67 17.04 -22.89
CA ASN A 13 -12.10 15.90 -22.08
C ASN A 13 -11.35 14.60 -22.42
N LEU A 14 -10.62 14.56 -23.54
CA LEU A 14 -9.78 13.42 -23.93
C LEU A 14 -8.40 13.53 -23.26
N GLU A 15 -7.84 14.74 -23.19
CA GLU A 15 -6.59 15.04 -22.50
C GLU A 15 -6.70 14.73 -20.99
N GLU A 16 -7.83 15.07 -20.37
CA GLU A 16 -8.12 14.79 -18.95
C GLU A 16 -8.32 13.28 -18.68
N LEU A 17 -8.99 12.58 -19.58
CA LEU A 17 -9.13 11.12 -19.53
C LEU A 17 -7.78 10.42 -19.72
N ILE A 18 -6.90 10.91 -20.60
CA ILE A 18 -5.55 10.37 -20.82
C ILE A 18 -4.64 10.63 -19.59
N ARG A 19 -4.81 11.77 -18.91
CA ARG A 19 -4.07 12.11 -17.70
C ARG A 19 -4.43 11.20 -16.51
N ASP A 20 -5.72 10.87 -16.34
CA ASP A 20 -6.21 9.94 -15.30
C ASP A 20 -5.95 8.46 -15.65
N VAL A 21 -6.04 8.10 -16.93
CA VAL A 21 -5.70 6.75 -17.44
C VAL A 21 -4.19 6.52 -17.39
N GLY A 22 -3.36 7.55 -17.50
CA GLY A 22 -1.90 7.44 -17.54
C GLY A 22 -1.31 6.93 -16.23
N GLU A 23 -1.45 7.68 -15.13
CA GLU A 23 -0.65 7.42 -13.93
C GLU A 23 -1.02 6.10 -13.22
N GLU A 24 -2.32 5.79 -13.13
CA GLU A 24 -2.83 4.55 -12.55
C GLU A 24 -2.50 3.33 -13.40
N ASN A 25 -2.56 3.41 -14.74
CA ASN A 25 -2.18 2.29 -15.60
C ASN A 25 -0.66 2.09 -15.68
N PHE A 26 0.14 3.16 -15.65
CA PHE A 26 1.60 3.03 -15.55
C PHE A 26 2.03 2.43 -14.21
N LYS A 27 1.41 2.85 -13.10
CA LYS A 27 1.61 2.21 -11.78
C LYS A 27 1.19 0.74 -11.82
N LYS A 28 0.04 0.42 -12.42
CA LYS A 28 -0.47 -0.95 -12.54
C LYS A 28 0.42 -1.85 -13.41
N ALA A 29 0.91 -1.35 -14.54
CA ALA A 29 1.83 -2.07 -15.42
C ALA A 29 3.14 -2.38 -14.67
N ARG A 30 3.75 -1.38 -14.02
CA ARG A 30 4.95 -1.59 -13.19
C ARG A 30 4.74 -2.59 -12.05
N VAL A 31 3.58 -2.55 -11.40
CA VAL A 31 3.22 -3.51 -10.33
C VAL A 31 3.10 -4.92 -10.89
N TYR A 32 2.51 -5.10 -12.07
CA TYR A 32 2.42 -6.39 -12.75
C TYR A 32 3.79 -6.90 -13.18
N ASP A 33 4.64 -6.05 -13.77
CA ASP A 33 5.99 -6.42 -14.18
C ASP A 33 6.86 -6.84 -13.00
N THR A 34 6.75 -6.12 -11.87
CA THR A 34 7.46 -6.47 -10.63
C THR A 34 6.98 -7.82 -10.09
N LEU A 35 5.66 -8.04 -10.06
CA LEU A 35 5.09 -9.32 -9.61
C LEU A 35 5.51 -10.48 -10.50
N LYS A 36 5.53 -10.27 -11.82
CA LYS A 36 5.99 -11.26 -12.80
C LYS A 36 7.48 -11.56 -12.62
N SER A 37 8.30 -10.52 -12.44
CA SER A 37 9.72 -10.68 -12.14
C SER A 37 9.96 -11.51 -10.87
N ASP A 38 9.25 -11.22 -9.77
CA ASP A 38 9.36 -11.98 -8.52
C ASP A 38 8.83 -13.42 -8.67
N PHE A 39 7.86 -13.63 -9.55
CA PHE A 39 7.35 -14.96 -9.87
C PHE A 39 8.36 -15.79 -10.68
N GLU A 40 9.05 -15.18 -11.64
CA GLU A 40 10.06 -15.85 -12.48
C GLU A 40 11.40 -16.02 -11.78
N GLN A 41 11.73 -15.15 -10.81
CA GLN A 41 12.97 -15.21 -10.05
C GLN A 41 12.97 -16.44 -9.11
N PRO A 42 13.92 -17.39 -9.25
CA PRO A 42 14.05 -18.50 -8.31
C PRO A 42 14.48 -18.00 -6.93
N LEU A 43 14.13 -18.72 -5.86
CA LEU A 43 14.45 -18.30 -4.49
C LEU A 43 15.96 -18.23 -4.21
N TYR A 44 16.73 -19.07 -4.89
CA TYR A 44 18.19 -19.08 -4.97
C TYR A 44 18.57 -19.83 -6.27
N PRO A 45 19.78 -19.67 -6.82
CA PRO A 45 20.16 -20.34 -8.06
C PRO A 45 20.02 -21.86 -8.00
N GLY A 46 19.36 -22.42 -9.01
CA GLY A 46 19.04 -23.85 -9.06
C GLY A 46 17.80 -24.28 -8.26
N CYS A 47 17.12 -23.37 -7.55
CA CYS A 47 15.87 -23.69 -6.88
C CYS A 47 14.72 -23.89 -7.89
N SER A 48 14.30 -25.13 -8.08
CA SER A 48 13.16 -25.47 -8.96
C SER A 48 11.81 -25.47 -8.25
N MET A 49 11.81 -25.54 -6.92
CA MET A 49 10.59 -25.69 -6.11
C MET A 49 9.99 -24.39 -5.65
N PHE A 50 10.84 -23.38 -5.43
CA PHE A 50 10.40 -22.08 -4.94
C PHE A 50 10.99 -20.96 -5.77
N THR A 51 10.11 -20.03 -6.08
CA THR A 51 10.42 -18.70 -6.60
C THR A 51 10.42 -17.71 -5.45
N ARG A 52 11.01 -16.53 -5.64
CA ARG A 52 11.01 -15.46 -4.65
C ARG A 52 9.59 -15.17 -4.14
N LEU A 53 8.64 -15.09 -5.07
CA LEU A 53 7.24 -14.84 -4.76
C LEU A 53 6.58 -15.99 -4.00
N SER A 54 6.71 -17.22 -4.50
CA SER A 54 6.03 -18.39 -3.91
C SER A 54 6.61 -18.79 -2.55
N GLY A 55 7.92 -18.65 -2.37
CA GLY A 55 8.58 -18.82 -1.06
C GLY A 55 8.08 -17.79 -0.05
N THR A 56 8.07 -16.50 -0.43
CA THR A 56 7.56 -15.42 0.42
C THR A 56 6.10 -15.62 0.81
N LEU A 57 5.24 -16.00 -0.15
CA LEU A 57 3.82 -16.24 0.08
C LEU A 57 3.57 -17.40 1.07
N ARG A 58 4.31 -18.51 0.94
CA ARG A 58 4.18 -19.66 1.86
C ARG A 58 4.61 -19.31 3.27
N LEU A 59 5.70 -18.56 3.41
CA LEU A 59 6.18 -18.06 4.71
C LEU A 59 5.17 -17.11 5.36
N PHE A 60 4.57 -16.20 4.58
CA PHE A 60 3.50 -15.33 5.06
C PHE A 60 2.26 -16.09 5.48
N SER A 61 1.89 -17.13 4.73
CA SER A 61 0.76 -18.00 5.08
C SER A 61 1.02 -18.72 6.40
N LEU A 62 2.26 -19.19 6.64
CA LEU A 62 2.66 -19.81 7.90
C LEU A 62 2.59 -18.81 9.07
N LYS A 63 3.13 -17.60 8.87
CA LYS A 63 3.06 -16.49 9.83
C LYS A 63 1.61 -16.21 10.24
N ALA A 64 0.72 -16.04 9.26
CA ALA A 64 -0.68 -15.72 9.49
C ALA A 64 -1.42 -16.85 10.22
N ARG A 65 -1.24 -18.10 9.77
CA ARG A 65 -1.87 -19.27 10.39
C ARG A 65 -1.46 -19.49 11.84
N ASN A 66 -0.21 -19.16 12.17
CA ASN A 66 0.35 -19.38 13.50
C ASN A 66 0.38 -18.11 14.37
N GLY A 67 -0.20 -17.00 13.91
CA GLY A 67 -0.26 -15.75 14.68
C GLY A 67 1.11 -15.16 15.03
N TRP A 68 2.14 -15.39 14.22
CA TRP A 68 3.49 -14.92 14.53
C TRP A 68 3.57 -13.38 14.51
N THR A 69 4.21 -12.81 15.52
CA THR A 69 4.47 -11.36 15.57
C THR A 69 5.39 -10.90 14.43
N ASP A 70 5.35 -9.61 14.07
CA ASP A 70 6.25 -9.04 13.05
C ASP A 70 7.72 -9.12 13.47
N LYS A 71 8.00 -8.98 14.78
CA LYS A 71 9.34 -9.14 15.35
C LYS A 71 9.86 -10.57 15.19
N SER A 72 9.15 -11.56 15.76
CA SER A 72 9.58 -12.97 15.71
C SER A 72 9.69 -13.51 14.28
N PHE A 73 8.84 -13.05 13.36
CA PHE A 73 8.95 -13.42 11.96
C PHE A 73 10.15 -12.80 11.25
N THR A 74 10.53 -11.57 11.62
CA THR A 74 11.73 -10.92 11.07
C THR A 74 12.98 -11.67 11.54
N GLU A 75 13.11 -11.94 12.84
CA GLU A 75 14.23 -12.74 13.38
C GLU A 75 14.32 -14.12 12.71
N PHE A 76 13.17 -14.76 12.44
CA PHE A 76 13.13 -16.02 11.70
C PHE A 76 13.58 -15.89 10.23
N LEU A 77 13.20 -14.82 9.54
CA LEU A 77 13.62 -14.58 8.15
C LEU A 77 15.12 -14.32 8.05
N GLU A 78 15.69 -13.56 8.99
CA GLU A 78 17.13 -13.31 9.08
C GLU A 78 17.90 -14.62 9.22
N LEU A 79 17.51 -15.46 10.20
CA LEU A 79 18.12 -16.77 10.40
C LEU A 79 17.96 -17.67 9.16
N LEU A 80 16.76 -17.72 8.56
CA LEU A 80 16.52 -18.55 7.39
C LEU A 80 17.36 -18.09 6.19
N LYS A 81 17.60 -16.78 6.06
CA LYS A 81 18.44 -16.22 5.00
C LYS A 81 19.91 -16.61 5.17
N GLU A 82 20.41 -16.70 6.40
CA GLU A 82 21.76 -17.18 6.71
C GLU A 82 21.93 -18.69 6.45
N MET A 83 20.85 -19.47 6.60
CA MET A 83 20.87 -20.91 6.34
C MET A 83 20.81 -21.27 4.85
N LEU A 84 20.40 -20.34 3.98
CA LEU A 84 20.30 -20.51 2.54
C LEU A 84 21.60 -20.09 1.83
N PRO A 85 21.80 -20.46 0.55
CA PRO A 85 22.93 -19.97 -0.24
C PRO A 85 23.05 -18.44 -0.24
N GLU A 86 24.27 -17.91 -0.32
CA GLU A 86 24.55 -16.46 -0.19
C GLU A 86 23.78 -15.59 -1.21
N ASP A 87 23.51 -16.14 -2.39
CA ASP A 87 22.80 -15.52 -3.51
C ASP A 87 21.28 -15.70 -3.47
N ASN A 88 20.71 -16.05 -2.31
CA ASN A 88 19.26 -16.19 -2.15
C ASN A 88 18.52 -14.85 -2.16
N THR A 89 17.29 -14.89 -2.66
CA THR A 89 16.44 -13.73 -2.88
C THR A 89 15.39 -13.58 -1.77
N LEU A 90 15.56 -14.27 -0.64
CA LEU A 90 14.63 -14.23 0.47
C LEU A 90 14.63 -12.83 1.10
N PRO A 91 13.47 -12.23 1.41
CA PRO A 91 13.40 -10.98 2.16
C PRO A 91 13.98 -11.18 3.56
N ASN A 92 14.73 -10.20 4.06
CA ASN A 92 15.36 -10.27 5.39
C ASN A 92 14.40 -9.88 6.53
N HIS A 93 13.35 -9.12 6.24
CA HIS A 93 12.44 -8.64 7.28
C HIS A 93 10.98 -8.61 6.81
N ASN A 94 10.05 -8.54 7.76
CA ASN A 94 8.62 -8.59 7.49
C ASN A 94 8.14 -7.54 6.46
N TYR A 95 8.67 -6.32 6.50
CA TYR A 95 8.26 -5.25 5.58
C TYR A 95 8.62 -5.52 4.11
N GLU A 96 9.82 -6.03 3.80
CA GLU A 96 10.27 -6.41 2.45
C GLU A 96 9.40 -7.55 1.92
N ALA A 97 9.13 -8.52 2.77
CA ALA A 97 8.24 -9.62 2.44
C ALA A 97 6.79 -9.14 2.18
N LYS A 98 6.28 -8.17 2.94
CA LYS A 98 5.00 -7.49 2.63
C LYS A 98 5.05 -6.78 1.27
N LYS A 99 6.16 -6.10 0.95
CA LYS A 99 6.35 -5.35 -0.30
C LYS A 99 6.31 -6.26 -1.53
N ILE A 100 6.95 -7.43 -1.47
CA ILE A 100 6.86 -8.47 -2.52
C ILE A 100 5.41 -8.91 -2.75
N LEU A 101 4.59 -8.94 -1.69
CA LEU A 101 3.20 -9.38 -1.77
C LEU A 101 2.18 -8.25 -1.97
N TRP A 102 2.56 -6.98 -1.88
CA TRP A 102 1.66 -5.84 -2.13
C TRP A 102 0.98 -5.89 -3.50
N PRO A 103 1.68 -6.24 -4.60
CA PRO A 103 1.05 -6.45 -5.89
C PRO A 103 -0.06 -7.50 -5.91
N MET A 104 -0.16 -8.37 -4.90
CA MET A 104 -1.25 -9.35 -4.73
C MET A 104 -2.47 -8.81 -3.96
N GLY A 105 -2.45 -7.55 -3.50
CA GLY A 105 -3.61 -6.94 -2.82
C GLY A 105 -3.57 -7.04 -1.32
N LEU A 106 -2.40 -7.36 -0.79
CA LEU A 106 -2.12 -7.23 0.64
C LEU A 106 -1.81 -5.78 1.03
N GLU A 107 -1.95 -4.83 0.10
CA GLU A 107 -1.94 -3.41 0.41
C GLU A 107 -3.15 -3.02 1.27
N TYR A 108 -2.89 -2.16 2.25
CA TYR A 108 -3.89 -1.49 3.07
C TYR A 108 -3.73 0.02 2.88
N LYS A 109 -4.84 0.73 2.84
CA LYS A 109 -4.88 2.20 2.87
C LYS A 109 -5.04 2.65 4.31
N LYS A 110 -4.07 3.41 4.80
CA LYS A 110 -4.19 4.13 6.08
C LYS A 110 -5.03 5.38 5.86
N ILE A 111 -6.03 5.57 6.70
CA ILE A 111 -6.90 6.73 6.70
C ILE A 111 -6.88 7.32 8.10
N HIS A 112 -6.54 8.60 8.22
CA HIS A 112 -6.63 9.27 9.51
C HIS A 112 -8.09 9.49 9.88
N THR A 113 -8.42 9.31 11.16
CA THR A 113 -9.80 9.43 11.64
C THR A 113 -9.85 10.34 12.85
N CYS A 114 -11.00 11.00 13.02
CA CYS A 114 -11.32 11.70 14.25
C CYS A 114 -11.21 10.74 15.45
N PRO A 115 -10.73 11.19 16.62
CA PRO A 115 -10.73 10.37 17.84
C PRO A 115 -12.12 9.80 18.18
N ASN A 116 -13.18 10.59 17.94
CA ASN A 116 -14.58 10.23 18.17
C ASN A 116 -15.28 9.68 16.91
N ASP A 117 -14.52 9.27 15.89
CA ASP A 117 -15.03 8.68 14.64
C ASP A 117 -16.04 9.56 13.84
N CYS A 118 -16.09 10.87 14.11
CA CYS A 118 -17.01 11.79 13.42
C CYS A 118 -16.71 11.96 11.93
N VAL A 119 -15.43 11.87 11.54
CA VAL A 119 -14.98 12.09 10.16
C VAL A 119 -13.74 11.24 9.84
N LEU A 120 -13.67 10.81 8.57
CA LEU A 120 -12.47 10.27 7.94
C LEU A 120 -11.78 11.41 7.19
N TYR A 121 -10.51 11.67 7.47
CA TYR A 121 -9.74 12.73 6.82
C TYR A 121 -9.29 12.28 5.43
N THR A 122 -10.24 12.27 4.50
CA THR A 122 -10.07 11.90 3.08
C THR A 122 -10.85 12.88 2.21
N ASN A 123 -10.46 13.01 0.94
CA ASN A 123 -11.11 13.90 -0.04
C ASN A 123 -11.22 15.33 0.51
N ASP A 124 -12.44 15.85 0.63
CA ASP A 124 -12.74 17.22 1.07
C ASP A 124 -12.24 17.53 2.49
N PHE A 125 -12.02 16.50 3.31
CA PHE A 125 -11.51 16.66 4.67
C PHE A 125 -10.00 16.39 4.80
N ALA A 126 -9.28 16.13 3.70
CA ALA A 126 -7.89 15.69 3.73
C ALA A 126 -6.91 16.72 4.32
N THR A 127 -7.20 18.01 4.16
CA THR A 127 -6.35 19.11 4.66
C THR A 127 -6.73 19.57 6.06
N LEU A 128 -7.86 19.10 6.61
CA LEU A 128 -8.30 19.50 7.94
C LEU A 128 -7.43 18.87 9.02
N LYS A 129 -7.01 19.70 9.98
CA LYS A 129 -6.31 19.26 11.20
C LYS A 129 -7.21 19.17 12.42
N VAL A 130 -8.41 19.74 12.33
CA VAL A 130 -9.40 19.77 13.43
C VAL A 130 -10.73 19.24 12.90
N CYS A 131 -11.39 18.43 13.70
CA CYS A 131 -12.66 17.85 13.34
C CYS A 131 -13.75 18.93 13.28
N PRO A 132 -14.49 19.06 12.16
CA PRO A 132 -15.55 20.07 12.05
C PRO A 132 -16.75 19.80 12.98
N THR A 133 -16.93 18.56 13.45
CA THR A 133 -18.08 18.17 14.29
C THR A 133 -17.79 18.30 15.78
N CYS A 134 -16.64 17.78 16.24
CA CYS A 134 -16.32 17.70 17.68
C CYS A 134 -15.15 18.58 18.11
N VAL A 135 -14.56 19.34 17.18
CA VAL A 135 -13.49 20.31 17.43
C VAL A 135 -12.20 19.68 17.99
N LEU A 136 -12.08 18.35 17.96
CA LEU A 136 -10.87 17.65 18.37
C LEU A 136 -9.79 17.71 17.29
N SER A 137 -8.54 17.84 17.72
CA SER A 137 -7.36 17.75 16.85
C SER A 137 -7.22 16.35 16.25
N LEU A 138 -6.75 16.30 15.01
CA LEU A 138 -6.33 15.09 14.32
C LEU A 138 -5.08 14.48 14.95
N PHE A 139 -4.20 15.31 15.51
CA PHE A 139 -2.90 14.90 16.04
C PHE A 139 -2.92 14.84 17.57
N LYS A 140 -2.16 13.90 18.15
CA LYS A 140 -1.90 13.88 19.59
C LYS A 140 -0.96 15.03 19.94
N LYS A 141 -1.22 15.73 21.04
CA LYS A 141 -0.29 16.71 21.57
C LYS A 141 0.88 15.99 22.24
N LYS A 142 2.11 16.45 22.01
CA LYS A 142 3.29 16.07 22.80
C LYS A 142 3.72 17.29 23.63
N ILE A 143 4.11 17.04 24.87
CA ILE A 143 4.77 18.03 25.73
C ILE A 143 6.27 17.82 25.54
N ASP A 144 7.00 18.85 25.10
CA ASP A 144 8.46 18.82 25.12
C ASP A 144 8.92 19.10 26.56
N GLU A 145 9.66 18.15 27.14
CA GLU A 145 10.22 18.29 28.49
C GLU A 145 11.51 19.14 28.50
N SER A 146 12.08 19.47 27.32
CA SER A 146 13.36 20.16 27.19
C SER A 146 13.27 21.66 26.92
N SER A 147 12.14 22.13 26.37
CA SER A 147 11.90 23.54 26.10
C SER A 147 10.48 23.88 26.51
N GLY A 148 10.33 24.78 27.50
CA GLY A 148 9.02 25.15 28.02
C GLY A 148 8.09 25.61 26.90
N GLU A 149 6.92 24.98 26.85
CA GLU A 149 5.67 25.49 26.25
C GLU A 149 5.51 25.51 24.72
N GLU A 150 6.24 24.69 23.95
CA GLU A 150 5.85 24.43 22.55
C GLU A 150 5.17 23.06 22.37
N GLU A 151 3.84 23.08 22.17
CA GLU A 151 3.06 21.89 21.82
C GLU A 151 3.36 21.47 20.38
N ILE A 152 4.24 20.48 20.20
CA ILE A 152 4.55 19.92 18.89
C ILE A 152 3.43 18.96 18.45
N GLU A 153 3.00 19.04 17.17
CA GLU A 153 2.08 18.08 16.56
C GLU A 153 2.69 16.67 16.60
N GLY A 154 2.09 15.79 17.41
CA GLY A 154 2.47 14.38 17.49
C GLY A 154 1.83 13.53 16.39
N PRO A 155 1.94 12.19 16.49
CA PRO A 155 1.31 11.30 15.50
C PRO A 155 -0.22 11.45 15.50
N PRO A 156 -0.88 11.03 14.40
CA PRO A 156 -2.34 11.01 14.33
C PRO A 156 -2.97 10.31 15.54
N ALA A 157 -4.05 10.88 16.05
CA ALA A 157 -4.76 10.38 17.21
C ALA A 157 -5.35 9.00 16.97
N LYS A 158 -5.91 8.77 15.77
CA LYS A 158 -6.50 7.51 15.35
C LYS A 158 -6.30 7.27 13.85
N VAL A 159 -6.07 6.02 13.48
CA VAL A 159 -5.84 5.59 12.09
C VAL A 159 -6.68 4.34 11.80
N LEU A 160 -7.50 4.42 10.76
CA LEU A 160 -8.23 3.31 10.18
C LEU A 160 -7.39 2.66 9.07
N TRP A 161 -7.42 1.33 9.02
CA TRP A 161 -6.72 0.54 8.02
C TRP A 161 -7.76 -0.12 7.12
N CYS A 162 -7.94 0.42 5.91
CA CYS A 162 -8.91 -0.07 4.95
C CYS A 162 -8.24 -0.95 3.91
N LEU A 163 -8.87 -2.06 3.55
CA LEU A 163 -8.45 -2.91 2.43
C LEU A 163 -9.21 -2.47 1.17
N PRO A 164 -8.56 -1.85 0.18
CA PRO A 164 -9.26 -1.31 -1.00
C PRO A 164 -10.07 -2.40 -1.71
N ILE A 165 -11.38 -2.20 -1.77
CA ILE A 165 -12.34 -3.19 -2.26
C ILE A 165 -12.24 -3.34 -3.79
N ILE A 166 -12.06 -2.23 -4.52
CA ILE A 166 -12.02 -2.23 -5.99
C ILE A 166 -10.86 -3.09 -6.54
N PRO A 167 -9.60 -2.94 -6.09
CA PRO A 167 -8.52 -3.83 -6.53
C PRO A 167 -8.76 -5.31 -6.21
N ARG A 168 -9.45 -5.60 -5.11
CA ARG A 168 -9.78 -6.97 -4.69
C ARG A 168 -10.84 -7.59 -5.59
N PHE A 169 -11.90 -6.86 -5.92
CA PHE A 169 -12.89 -7.31 -6.89
C PHE A 169 -12.28 -7.51 -8.28
N LYS A 170 -11.44 -6.58 -8.76
CA LYS A 170 -10.76 -6.75 -10.05
C LYS A 170 -9.95 -8.05 -10.11
N ARG A 171 -9.24 -8.44 -9.03
CA ARG A 171 -8.54 -9.73 -8.97
C ARG A 171 -9.49 -10.93 -8.94
N LEU A 172 -10.57 -10.84 -8.17
CA LEU A 172 -11.54 -11.93 -8.06
C LEU A 172 -12.14 -12.29 -9.42
N PHE A 173 -12.41 -11.30 -10.27
CA PHE A 173 -12.98 -11.50 -11.59
C PHE A 173 -11.95 -11.70 -12.71
N ALA A 174 -10.67 -11.39 -12.50
CA ALA A 174 -9.60 -11.63 -13.47
C ALA A 174 -9.14 -13.11 -13.52
N ILE A 175 -9.51 -13.94 -12.54
CA ILE A 175 -9.16 -15.37 -12.48
C ILE A 175 -10.10 -16.23 -13.35
N ASN A 176 -11.22 -15.67 -13.82
CA ASN A 176 -12.28 -16.39 -14.55
C ASN A 176 -12.35 -16.09 -16.07
N SER A 177 -11.28 -15.61 -16.69
CA SER A 177 -11.24 -15.28 -18.13
C SER A 177 -10.05 -15.90 -18.84
#